data_AF-S9ZJP4-F1
#
_entry.id   AF-S9ZJP4-F1
#
_cell.length_a   1.000
_cell.length_b   1.000
_cell.length_c   1.000
_cell.angle_alpha   90.00
_cell.angle_beta   90.00
_cell.angle_gamma   90.00
#
_symmetry.space_group_name_H-M   'P 1'
#
loop_
_entity.id
_entity.type
_entity.pdbx_description
1 polymer ?
#
loop_
_entity_poly.entity_id
_entity_poly.type
_entity_poly.pdbx_seq_one_letter_code
_entity_poly.pdbx_strand_id
1 'polypeptide(L)' 'MYGERANPPAALLQFTRYEKIVEALGGHGEYCERPEEIGPAIQRAIDSGKPALVNIKIRQDRGAPKGSHYA' A
#
# COMPACT_ATOMS: atom_id res chain seq x y z
N MET A 1 27.41 -14.75 -6.80
CA MET A 1 27.46 -13.56 -5.92
C MET A 1 26.66 -12.36 -6.46
N TYR A 2 25.77 -12.52 -7.45
CA TYR A 2 24.56 -11.70 -7.68
C TYR A 2 23.85 -12.34 -8.88
N GLY A 3 22.55 -12.60 -8.79
CA GLY A 3 21.78 -13.25 -9.87
C GLY A 3 21.26 -14.63 -9.45
N GLU A 4 19.97 -14.66 -9.10
CA GLU A 4 19.00 -15.79 -9.17
C GLU A 4 17.79 -15.48 -8.26
N ARG A 5 17.95 -14.60 -7.25
CA ARG A 5 16.84 -14.16 -6.40
C ARG A 5 16.31 -12.83 -6.90
N ALA A 6 15.22 -12.87 -7.66
CA ALA A 6 14.49 -11.68 -8.12
C ALA A 6 13.98 -10.77 -6.98
N ASN A 7 14.10 -11.18 -5.72
CA ASN A 7 13.86 -10.35 -4.55
C ASN A 7 14.79 -10.75 -3.38
N PRO A 8 15.75 -9.91 -2.97
CA PRO A 8 16.51 -10.16 -1.75
C PRO A 8 15.58 -10.08 -0.51
N PRO A 9 15.83 -10.83 0.58
CA PRO A 9 14.97 -10.84 1.78
C PRO A 9 14.70 -9.45 2.36
N ALA A 10 15.65 -8.52 2.24
CA ALA A 10 15.53 -7.14 2.70
C ALA A 10 14.60 -6.25 1.84
N ALA A 11 14.23 -6.69 0.63
CA ALA A 11 13.33 -5.95 -0.28
C ALA A 11 11.90 -6.52 -0.31
N LEU A 12 11.63 -7.61 0.41
CA LEU A 12 10.30 -8.21 0.54
C LEU A 12 9.63 -7.73 1.82
N LEU A 13 8.90 -6.64 1.71
CA LEU A 13 8.03 -6.18 2.79
C LEU A 13 6.79 -7.06 2.86
N GLN A 14 6.40 -7.46 4.07
CA GLN A 14 5.10 -8.09 4.30
C GLN A 14 3.99 -7.04 4.17
N PHE A 15 2.75 -7.50 3.97
CA PHE A 15 1.60 -6.61 4.01
C PHE A 15 1.42 -6.09 5.44
N THR A 16 1.64 -4.79 5.62
CA THR A 16 1.50 -4.11 6.92
C THR A 16 0.26 -3.22 6.90
N ARG A 17 -0.51 -3.26 7.98
CA ARG A 17 -1.73 -2.46 8.19
C ARG A 17 -1.37 -1.05 8.69
N TYR A 18 -0.71 -0.26 7.84
CA TYR A 18 -0.24 1.09 8.18
C TYR A 18 -1.38 2.03 8.60
N GLU A 19 -2.58 1.81 8.08
CA GLU A 19 -3.75 2.60 8.44
C GLU A 19 -4.11 2.44 9.93
N LYS A 20 -3.82 1.29 10.54
CA LYS A 20 -4.01 1.07 11.98
C LYS A 20 -3.06 1.90 12.84
N ILE A 21 -1.86 2.19 12.35
CA ILE A 21 -0.93 3.09 13.03
C ILE A 21 -1.47 4.51 13.00
N VAL A 22 -2.02 4.95 11.86
CA VAL A 22 -2.60 6.28 11.71
C VAL A 22 -3.87 6.44 12.53
N GLU A 23 -4.73 5.43 12.57
CA GLU A 23 -5.89 5.39 13.48
C GLU A 23 -5.45 5.52 14.95
N ALA A 24 -4.41 4.79 15.38
CA ALA A 24 -3.91 4.83 16.76
C ALA A 24 -3.33 6.20 17.14
N LEU A 25 -2.81 6.96 16.17
CA LEU A 25 -2.31 8.33 16.36
C LEU A 25 -3.41 9.40 16.26
N GLY A 26 -4.68 8.99 16.08
CA GLY A 26 -5.83 9.90 15.99
C GLY A 26 -6.14 10.44 14.60
N GLY A 27 -5.45 9.95 13.56
CA GLY A 27 -5.72 10.23 12.16
C GLY A 27 -6.85 9.37 11.59
N HIS A 28 -7.03 9.43 10.27
CA HIS A 28 -7.99 8.62 9.53
C HIS A 28 -7.28 7.54 8.71
N GLY A 29 -7.64 6.28 8.92
CA GLY A 29 -7.05 5.15 8.22
C GLY A 29 -8.05 4.47 7.30
N GLU A 30 -7.66 4.22 6.05
CA GLU A 30 -8.44 3.45 5.07
C GLU A 30 -7.59 2.31 4.51
N TYR A 31 -8.21 1.18 4.22
CA TYR A 31 -7.54 0.01 3.64
C TYR A 31 -8.31 -0.46 2.41
N CYS A 32 -7.63 -0.48 1.26
CA CYS A 32 -8.22 -0.88 -0.02
C CYS A 32 -7.49 -2.11 -0.56
N GLU A 33 -8.25 -3.13 -0.96
CA GLU A 33 -7.71 -4.29 -1.67
C GLU A 33 -8.08 -4.29 -3.14
N ARG A 34 -9.15 -3.58 -3.51
CA ARG A 34 -9.68 -3.54 -4.88
C ARG A 34 -9.61 -2.12 -5.45
N PRO A 35 -9.35 -1.97 -6.77
CA PRO A 35 -9.28 -0.65 -7.42
C PRO A 35 -10.53 0.23 -7.22
N GLU A 36 -11.71 -0.37 -7.25
CA GLU A 36 -13.00 0.30 -7.07
C GLU A 36 -13.22 0.87 -5.66
N GLU A 37 -12.41 0.46 -4.68
CA GLU A 37 -12.47 0.97 -3.31
C GLU A 37 -11.68 2.28 -3.15
N ILE A 38 -10.75 2.57 -4.07
CA ILE A 38 -9.80 3.69 -3.98
C ILE A 38 -10.54 5.03 -4.02
N GLY A 39 -11.42 5.23 -5.01
CA GLY A 39 -12.17 6.48 -5.16
C GLY A 39 -13.00 6.83 -3.92
N PRO A 40 -13.87 5.91 -3.45
CA PRO A 40 -14.63 6.11 -2.22
C PRO A 40 -13.76 6.30 -0.96
N ALA A 41 -12.64 5.59 -0.84
CA ALA A 41 -11.72 5.73 0.30
C ALA A 41 -11.05 7.11 0.34
N ILE A 42 -10.64 7.64 -0.82
CA ILE A 42 -10.09 8.99 -0.92
C ILE A 42 -11.15 10.02 -0.52
N GLN A 43 -12.41 9.85 -0.95
CA GLN A 43 -13.47 10.78 -0.57
C GLN A 43 -13.68 10.80 0.95
N ARG A 44 -13.78 9.63 1.60
CA ARG A 44 -13.89 9.53 3.07
C ARG A 44 -12.69 10.13 3.79
N ALA A 45 -11.49 9.94 3.25
CA ALA A 45 -10.26 10.51 3.80
C ALA A 45 -10.27 12.04 3.77
N ILE A 46 -10.72 12.64 2.66
CA ILE A 46 -10.87 14.10 2.53
C ILE A 46 -11.96 14.61 3.49
N ASP A 47 -13.12 13.96 3.50
CA ASP A 47 -14.27 14.36 4.34
C ASP A 47 -13.96 14.24 5.84
N SER A 48 -12.98 13.40 6.22
CA SER A 48 -12.57 13.22 7.62
C SER A 48 -11.97 14.47 8.27
N GLY A 49 -11.43 15.40 7.47
CA GLY A 49 -10.76 16.61 7.96
C GLY A 49 -9.52 16.34 8.83
N LYS A 50 -9.02 15.10 8.84
CA LYS A 50 -7.88 14.65 9.65
C LYS A 50 -6.69 14.28 8.76
N PRO A 51 -5.46 14.24 9.30
CA PRO A 51 -4.36 13.54 8.65
C PRO A 51 -4.78 12.11 8.32
N ALA A 52 -4.78 11.77 7.03
CA ALA A 52 -5.36 10.53 6.53
C ALA A 52 -4.32 9.68 5.78
N LEU A 53 -4.43 8.36 5.90
CA LEU A 53 -3.64 7.38 5.17
C LEU A 53 -4.56 6.35 4.51
N VAL A 54 -4.48 6.27 3.19
CA VAL A 54 -5.16 5.25 2.37
C VAL A 54 -4.14 4.18 1.98
N ASN A 55 -4.25 3.00 2.59
CA ASN A 55 -3.35 1.88 2.40
C ASN A 55 -3.88 0.96 1.29
N ILE A 56 -3.25 1.01 0.11
CA ILE A 56 -3.69 0.25 -1.07
C ILE A 56 -2.82 -1.00 -1.21
N LYS A 57 -3.45 -2.17 -1.14
CA LYS A 57 -2.79 -3.45 -1.35
C LYS A 57 -2.53 -3.66 -2.83
N ILE A 58 -1.26 -3.59 -3.23
CA ILE A 58 -0.83 -3.90 -4.60
C ILE A 58 -0.25 -5.31 -4.70
N ARG A 59 -0.30 -5.89 -5.91
CA ARG A 59 0.34 -7.16 -6.23
C ARG A 59 1.83 -7.09 -5.88
N GLN A 60 2.32 -8.08 -5.14
CA GLN A 60 3.75 -8.27 -4.95
C GLN A 60 4.34 -8.97 -6.19
N ASP A 61 5.35 -8.37 -6.80
CA ASP A 61 6.11 -8.90 -7.93
C ASP A 61 7.14 -9.95 -7.49
N ARG A 62 6.67 -10.99 -6.77
CA ARG A 62 7.53 -12.11 -6.35
C ARG A 62 7.98 -12.91 -7.58
N GLY A 63 9.25 -12.81 -7.94
CA GLY A 63 9.83 -13.60 -9.03
C GLY A 63 9.76 -12.96 -10.41
N ALA A 64 9.21 -11.74 -10.54
CA ALA A 64 9.13 -11.02 -11.81
C ALA A 64 10.03 -9.77 -11.78
N PRO A 65 10.58 -9.31 -12.93
CA PRO A 65 11.35 -8.07 -13.00
C PRO A 65 10.49 -6.88 -12.56
N LYS A 66 11.02 -6.06 -11.66
CA LYS A 66 10.39 -4.78 -11.29
C LYS A 66 10.49 -3.83 -12.49
N GLY A 67 9.35 -3.39 -13.00
CA GLY A 67 9.28 -2.46 -14.13
C GLY A 67 8.16 -1.45 -13.93
N SER A 68 8.43 -0.18 -14.23
CA SER A 68 7.46 0.90 -14.21
C SER A 68 6.44 0.70 -15.33
N HIS A 69 5.25 0.20 -15.01
CA HIS A 69 4.13 0.11 -15.93
C HIS A 69 3.40 1.48 -15.97
N TYR A 70 4.11 2.51 -16.43
CA TYR A 70 3.49 3.75 -16.87
C TYR A 70 3.55 3.73 -18.40
N ALA A 71 2.42 3.46 -19.03
CA ALA A 71 2.20 3.64 -20.46
C ALA A 71 1.35 4.90 -20.67
#